data_AF-C5BKT2-F1
#
_entry.id   AF-C5BKT2-F1
#
_cell.length_a   1.000
_cell.length_b   1.000
_cell.length_c   1.000
_cell.angle_alpha   90.00
_cell.angle_beta   90.00
_cell.angle_gamma   90.00
#
_symmetry.space_group_name_H-M   'P 1'
#
loop_
_entity.id
_entity.type
_entity.pdbx_description
1 polymer ?
#
loop_
_entity_poly.entity_id
_entity_poly.type
_entity_poly.pdbx_seq_one_letter_code
_entity_poly.pdbx_strand_id
1 'polypeptide(L)'
;MKLRHFAWVILALPLFAVGQTINIAKETPYYDEKIIQPNIVNECTDLGGKLSAFAKSYSEKNGFTVALSDKFNSANPGYNLKLEITNAVSAGNAWMGHAKGVTISMELYKDGKQVASHTLNRNSSGGIGAGFKGSCDVLGRCTKALGKDVGKILTKWRKQGLLK
;
A
#
# COMPACT_ATOMS: atom_id res chain seq x y z
N MET A 1 -41.42 -39.06 42.29
CA MET A 1 -40.90 -38.78 40.93
C MET A 1 -40.55 -37.30 40.86
N LYS A 2 -39.27 -36.92 41.08
CA LYS A 2 -38.83 -35.52 41.19
C LYS A 2 -38.27 -35.05 39.84
N LEU A 3 -38.98 -34.15 39.18
CA LEU A 3 -38.59 -33.54 37.90
C LEU A 3 -37.50 -32.48 38.16
N ARG A 4 -36.27 -32.76 37.73
CA ARG A 4 -35.12 -31.86 37.87
C ARG A 4 -35.09 -30.92 36.67
N HIS A 5 -35.33 -29.64 36.93
CA HIS A 5 -35.26 -28.58 35.94
C HIS A 5 -33.77 -28.33 35.60
N PHE A 6 -33.40 -28.55 34.34
CA PHE A 6 -32.09 -28.18 33.80
C PHE A 6 -32.16 -26.71 33.37
N ALA A 7 -31.60 -25.81 34.18
CA ALA A 7 -31.39 -24.42 33.80
C ALA A 7 -30.24 -24.34 32.78
N TRP A 8 -30.55 -24.01 31.54
CA TRP A 8 -29.55 -23.70 30.51
C TRP A 8 -29.07 -22.25 30.68
N VAL A 9 -27.84 -22.09 31.16
CA VAL A 9 -27.15 -20.81 31.15
C VAL A 9 -26.56 -20.60 29.76
N ILE A 10 -27.16 -19.71 28.97
CA ILE A 10 -26.60 -19.28 27.67
C ILE A 10 -25.50 -18.25 27.98
N LEU A 11 -24.25 -18.70 27.91
CA LEU A 11 -23.08 -17.83 28.02
C LEU A 11 -22.90 -17.08 26.69
N ALA A 12 -23.32 -15.82 26.62
CA ALA A 12 -23.06 -14.96 25.48
C ALA A 12 -21.57 -14.63 25.41
N LEU A 13 -20.83 -15.34 24.55
CA LEU A 13 -19.44 -15.02 24.25
C LEU A 13 -19.38 -13.71 23.44
N PRO A 14 -18.61 -12.70 23.86
CA PRO A 14 -18.38 -11.52 23.05
C PRO A 14 -17.60 -11.94 21.80
N LEU A 15 -18.24 -11.87 20.64
CA LEU A 15 -17.56 -11.90 19.35
C LEU A 15 -16.68 -10.65 19.29
N PHE A 16 -15.41 -10.80 19.62
CA PHE A 16 -14.40 -9.83 19.22
C PHE A 16 -14.45 -9.76 17.69
N ALA A 17 -14.95 -8.65 17.15
CA ALA A 17 -14.83 -8.34 15.74
C ALA A 17 -13.33 -8.24 15.45
N VAL A 18 -12.75 -9.33 14.93
CA VAL A 18 -11.41 -9.31 14.38
C VAL A 18 -11.46 -8.34 13.21
N GLY A 19 -10.95 -7.12 13.40
CA GLY A 19 -10.79 -6.16 12.31
C GLY A 19 -10.03 -6.84 11.19
N GLN A 20 -10.58 -6.82 9.98
CA GLN A 20 -10.01 -7.58 8.86
C GLN A 20 -8.65 -7.00 8.49
N THR A 21 -7.59 -7.77 8.69
CA THR A 21 -6.22 -7.40 8.33
C THR A 21 -6.07 -7.35 6.81
N ILE A 22 -5.44 -6.29 6.31
CA ILE A 22 -5.04 -6.15 4.90
C ILE A 22 -3.57 -6.58 4.78
N ASN A 23 -3.30 -7.59 3.97
CA ASN A 23 -1.94 -8.07 3.72
C ASN A 23 -1.32 -7.29 2.55
N ILE A 24 -0.06 -6.87 2.70
CA ILE A 24 0.74 -6.20 1.67
C ILE A 24 2.12 -6.88 1.61
N ALA A 25 2.71 -7.03 0.43
CA ALA A 25 4.09 -7.46 0.34
C ALA A 25 5.04 -6.46 1.02
N LYS A 26 6.03 -6.96 1.76
CA LYS A 26 7.06 -6.15 2.43
C LYS A 26 7.87 -5.34 1.42
N GLU A 27 8.15 -5.94 0.26
CA GLU A 27 8.80 -5.29 -0.86
C GLU A 27 7.81 -5.21 -2.04
N THR A 28 7.49 -3.99 -2.47
CA THR A 28 6.68 -3.78 -3.66
C THR A 28 7.57 -3.85 -4.91
N PRO A 29 7.34 -4.79 -5.85
CA PRO A 29 8.18 -4.93 -7.03
C PRO A 29 7.92 -3.81 -8.05
N TYR A 30 8.87 -3.64 -8.95
CA TYR A 30 8.61 -3.01 -10.24
C TYR A 30 7.78 -3.97 -11.11
N TYR A 31 6.79 -3.45 -11.81
CA TYR A 31 5.98 -4.26 -12.73
C TYR A 31 6.82 -4.83 -13.87
N ASP A 32 7.66 -3.97 -14.47
CA ASP A 32 8.68 -4.35 -15.44
C ASP A 32 9.88 -3.43 -15.26
N GLU A 33 11.03 -3.97 -14.85
CA GLU A 33 12.24 -3.18 -14.64
C GLU A 33 12.80 -2.60 -15.95
N LYS A 34 12.49 -3.22 -17.11
CA LYS A 34 13.02 -2.79 -18.42
C LYS A 34 12.44 -1.46 -18.88
N ILE A 35 11.26 -1.09 -18.38
CA ILE A 35 10.62 0.19 -18.67
C ILE A 35 10.99 1.28 -17.65
N ILE A 36 11.68 0.91 -16.56
CA ILE A 36 12.17 1.84 -15.55
C ILE A 36 13.59 2.26 -15.93
N GLN A 37 13.93 3.52 -15.67
CA GLN A 37 15.28 4.02 -15.97
C GLN A 37 16.32 3.25 -15.13
N PRO A 38 17.42 2.74 -15.73
CA PRO A 38 18.36 1.87 -15.04
C PRO A 38 18.99 2.51 -13.79
N ASN A 39 19.22 3.82 -13.79
CA ASN A 39 19.71 4.54 -12.61
C ASN A 39 18.74 4.43 -11.42
N ILE A 40 17.43 4.39 -11.65
CA ILE A 40 16.45 4.22 -10.58
C ILE A 40 16.48 2.78 -10.03
N VAL A 41 16.51 1.80 -10.93
CA VAL A 41 16.58 0.37 -10.54
C VAL A 41 17.86 0.08 -9.75
N ASN A 42 18.99 0.64 -10.20
CA ASN A 42 20.31 0.37 -9.62
C ASN A 42 20.63 1.21 -8.37
N GLU A 43 20.20 2.47 -8.32
CA GLU A 43 20.58 3.40 -7.25
C GLU A 43 19.50 3.52 -6.17
N CYS A 44 18.23 3.36 -6.53
CA CYS A 44 17.10 3.55 -5.61
C CYS A 44 16.46 2.19 -5.22
N THR A 45 17.28 1.29 -4.70
CA THR A 45 16.94 -0.12 -4.43
C THR A 45 15.89 -0.32 -3.33
N ASP A 46 15.59 0.72 -2.55
CA ASP A 46 14.67 0.64 -1.40
C ASP A 46 13.30 1.29 -1.64
N LEU A 47 12.99 1.69 -2.88
CA LEU A 47 11.72 2.34 -3.22
C LEU A 47 10.51 1.46 -2.95
N GLY A 48 10.58 0.18 -3.28
CA GLY A 48 9.48 -0.78 -3.06
C GLY A 48 9.19 -0.97 -1.57
N GLY A 49 10.21 -1.20 -0.76
CA GLY A 49 10.11 -1.33 0.70
C GLY A 49 9.61 -0.05 1.37
N LYS A 50 10.09 1.12 0.92
CA LYS A 50 9.57 2.42 1.37
C LYS A 50 8.08 2.58 1.07
N LEU A 51 7.63 2.18 -0.13
CA LEU A 51 6.22 2.25 -0.50
C LEU A 51 5.37 1.41 0.44
N SER A 52 5.72 0.15 0.65
CA SER A 52 5.01 -0.76 1.55
C SER A 52 4.99 -0.25 3.00
N ALA A 53 6.11 0.26 3.49
CA ALA A 53 6.21 0.82 4.84
C ALA A 53 5.34 2.08 5.02
N PHE A 54 5.36 3.01 4.07
CA PHE A 54 4.50 4.20 4.13
C PHE A 54 3.03 3.86 3.94
N ALA A 55 2.69 2.94 3.03
CA ALA A 55 1.34 2.44 2.84
C ALA A 55 0.78 1.85 4.14
N LYS A 56 1.55 0.98 4.83
CA LYS A 56 1.20 0.47 6.17
C LYS A 56 0.96 1.62 7.15
N SER A 57 1.96 2.48 7.36
CA SER A 57 1.90 3.54 8.37
C SER A 57 0.71 4.49 8.18
N TYR A 58 0.42 4.92 6.95
CA TYR A 58 -0.70 5.83 6.68
C TYR A 58 -2.06 5.12 6.67
N SER A 59 -2.11 3.84 6.33
CA SER A 59 -3.35 3.05 6.41
C SER A 59 -3.71 2.78 7.87
N GLU A 60 -2.74 2.44 8.72
CA GLU A 60 -2.94 2.26 10.17
C GLU A 60 -3.45 3.54 10.82
N LYS A 61 -2.93 4.71 10.42
CA LYS A 61 -3.45 6.02 10.85
C LYS A 61 -4.90 6.28 10.45
N ASN A 62 -5.43 5.57 9.45
CA ASN A 62 -6.83 5.67 9.01
C ASN A 62 -7.71 4.55 9.59
N GLY A 63 -7.20 3.78 10.56
CA GLY A 63 -7.92 2.75 11.29
C GLY A 63 -7.96 1.39 10.58
N PHE A 64 -6.98 1.08 9.73
CA PHE A 64 -6.82 -0.25 9.14
C PHE A 64 -5.76 -1.05 9.89
N THR A 65 -5.93 -2.36 10.01
CA THR A 65 -4.85 -3.26 10.43
C THR A 65 -4.12 -3.75 9.17
N VAL A 66 -2.81 -3.53 9.10
CA VAL A 66 -2.01 -3.92 7.92
C VAL A 66 -0.88 -4.85 8.34
N ALA A 67 -0.81 -6.03 7.72
CA ALA A 67 0.29 -6.97 7.88
C ALA A 67 1.20 -6.93 6.66
N LEU A 68 2.51 -6.95 6.89
CA LEU A 68 3.49 -7.13 5.83
C LEU A 68 3.84 -8.61 5.72
N SER A 69 3.76 -9.16 4.51
CA SER A 69 4.17 -10.52 4.17
C SER A 69 5.41 -10.51 3.29
N ASP A 70 6.22 -11.56 3.28
CA ASP A 70 7.45 -11.59 2.47
C ASP A 70 7.16 -11.48 0.96
N LYS A 71 6.03 -12.04 0.51
CA LYS A 71 5.56 -11.96 -0.88
C LYS A 71 4.06 -11.69 -0.93
N PHE A 72 3.61 -11.11 -2.04
CA PHE A 72 2.19 -10.99 -2.34
C PHE A 72 1.60 -12.37 -2.68
N ASN A 73 0.41 -12.66 -2.14
CA ASN A 73 -0.37 -13.83 -2.52
C ASN A 73 -1.86 -13.46 -2.49
N SER A 74 -2.50 -13.44 -3.65
CA SER A 74 -3.94 -13.13 -3.75
C SER A 74 -4.82 -14.20 -3.10
N ALA A 75 -4.35 -15.45 -3.04
CA ALA A 75 -5.10 -16.61 -2.54
C ALA A 75 -5.13 -16.72 -1.01
N ASN A 76 -4.37 -15.88 -0.29
CA ASN A 76 -4.44 -15.85 1.17
C ASN A 76 -5.87 -15.45 1.63
N PRO A 77 -6.41 -16.06 2.70
CA PRO A 77 -7.70 -15.65 3.25
C PRO A 77 -7.71 -14.17 3.67
N GLY A 78 -8.85 -13.51 3.48
CA GLY A 78 -9.04 -12.10 3.83
C GLY A 78 -8.65 -11.14 2.70
N TYR A 79 -8.25 -9.92 3.06
CA TYR A 79 -7.89 -8.88 2.10
C TYR A 79 -6.40 -8.90 1.80
N ASN A 80 -6.05 -8.91 0.51
CA ASN A 80 -4.68 -8.84 0.04
C ASN A 80 -4.59 -7.68 -0.96
N LEU A 81 -3.71 -6.72 -0.68
CA LEU A 81 -3.49 -5.56 -1.54
C LEU A 81 -2.19 -5.78 -2.31
N LYS A 82 -2.33 -5.93 -3.63
CA LYS A 82 -1.21 -5.88 -4.57
C LYS A 82 -0.84 -4.42 -4.80
N LEU A 83 0.42 -4.09 -4.60
CA LEU A 83 1.03 -2.84 -5.01
C LEU A 83 2.14 -3.18 -5.99
N GLU A 84 2.27 -2.40 -7.07
CA GLU A 84 3.39 -2.49 -8.02
C GLU A 84 3.79 -1.10 -8.46
N ILE A 85 5.09 -0.86 -8.60
CA ILE A 85 5.61 0.36 -9.23
C ILE A 85 5.59 0.12 -10.74
N THR A 86 4.68 0.79 -11.43
CA THR A 86 4.51 0.63 -12.89
C THR A 86 5.35 1.59 -13.70
N ASN A 87 5.75 2.72 -13.10
CA ASN A 87 6.67 3.66 -13.73
C ASN A 87 7.44 4.46 -12.67
N ALA A 88 8.69 4.76 -12.95
CA ALA A 88 9.49 5.71 -12.20
C ALA A 88 10.37 6.50 -13.17
N VAL A 89 10.33 7.82 -13.06
CA VAL A 89 11.03 8.74 -13.96
C VAL A 89 11.94 9.63 -13.14
N SER A 90 13.17 9.82 -13.61
CA SER A 90 14.10 10.79 -13.05
C SER A 90 14.88 11.50 -14.15
N ALA A 91 14.31 12.58 -14.67
CA ALA A 91 14.92 13.39 -15.73
C ALA A 91 15.28 14.81 -15.27
N GLY A 92 16.21 15.42 -15.99
CA GLY A 92 16.61 16.82 -15.82
C GLY A 92 17.53 17.08 -14.62
N ASN A 93 17.95 18.33 -14.47
CA ASN A 93 18.92 18.77 -13.46
C ASN A 93 18.47 20.07 -12.77
N ALA A 94 19.25 20.52 -11.79
CA ALA A 94 18.94 21.69 -10.99
C ALA A 94 18.83 23.00 -11.81
N TRP A 95 19.43 23.05 -12.99
CA TRP A 95 19.58 24.26 -13.81
C TRP A 95 18.54 24.37 -14.92
N MET A 96 18.17 23.25 -15.55
CA MET A 96 17.22 23.18 -16.67
C MET A 96 15.81 22.75 -16.25
N GLY A 97 15.59 22.55 -14.95
CA GLY A 97 14.39 21.91 -14.40
C GLY A 97 14.53 20.38 -14.36
N HIS A 98 13.85 19.75 -13.40
CA HIS A 98 13.86 18.29 -13.26
C HIS A 98 12.44 17.74 -13.09
N ALA A 99 12.20 16.59 -13.72
CA ALA A 99 10.97 15.83 -13.62
C ALA A 99 11.28 14.52 -12.91
N LYS A 100 10.76 14.39 -11.68
CA LYS A 100 10.86 13.14 -10.92
C LYS A 100 9.47 12.68 -10.54
N GLY A 101 9.17 11.39 -10.70
CA GLY A 101 7.84 10.89 -10.40
C GLY A 101 7.78 9.38 -10.32
N VAL A 102 6.75 8.90 -9.64
CA VAL A 102 6.46 7.48 -9.45
C VAL A 102 4.98 7.24 -9.72
N THR A 103 4.68 6.22 -10.50
CA THR A 103 3.33 5.69 -10.73
C THR A 103 3.24 4.29 -10.15
N ILE A 104 2.13 3.99 -9.47
CA ILE A 104 1.84 2.68 -8.89
C ILE A 104 0.47 2.18 -9.33
N SER A 105 0.34 0.87 -9.46
CA SER A 105 -0.95 0.19 -9.48
C SER A 105 -1.31 -0.33 -8.08
N MET A 106 -2.61 -0.40 -7.83
CA MET A 106 -3.20 -0.99 -6.63
C MET A 106 -4.28 -1.96 -7.08
N GLU A 107 -4.24 -3.18 -6.59
CA GLU A 107 -5.31 -4.16 -6.81
C GLU A 107 -5.68 -4.80 -5.48
N LEU A 108 -6.94 -4.68 -5.10
CA LEU A 108 -7.46 -5.29 -3.88
C LEU A 108 -8.08 -6.64 -4.23
N TYR A 109 -7.61 -7.67 -3.53
CA TYR A 109 -8.14 -9.02 -3.60
C TYR A 109 -8.83 -9.38 -2.28
N LYS A 110 -9.89 -10.16 -2.39
CA LYS A 110 -10.55 -10.83 -1.28
C LYS A 110 -10.65 -12.32 -1.59
N ASP A 111 -10.01 -13.16 -0.79
CA ASP A 111 -10.06 -14.62 -0.93
C ASP A 111 -9.76 -15.09 -2.37
N GLY A 112 -8.67 -14.60 -2.96
CA GLY A 112 -8.27 -14.94 -4.33
C GLY A 112 -8.93 -14.12 -5.45
N LYS A 113 -10.05 -13.43 -5.19
CA LYS A 113 -10.79 -12.67 -6.20
C LYS A 113 -10.46 -11.18 -6.14
N GLN A 114 -10.08 -10.59 -7.27
CA GLN A 114 -9.92 -9.14 -7.37
C GLN A 114 -11.29 -8.45 -7.19
N VAL A 115 -11.37 -7.50 -6.25
CA VAL A 115 -12.59 -6.76 -5.92
C VAL A 115 -12.48 -5.26 -6.22
N ALA A 116 -11.27 -4.72 -6.37
CA ALA A 116 -11.04 -3.34 -6.79
C ALA A 116 -9.67 -3.15 -7.43
N SER A 117 -9.51 -2.09 -8.21
CA SER A 117 -8.20 -1.60 -8.66
C SER A 117 -8.16 -0.07 -8.72
N HIS A 118 -6.96 0.47 -8.65
CA HIS A 118 -6.70 1.89 -8.80
C HIS A 118 -5.27 2.15 -9.26
N THR A 119 -5.03 3.30 -9.90
CA THR A 119 -3.69 3.75 -10.29
C THR A 119 -3.43 5.10 -9.65
N LEU A 120 -2.23 5.29 -9.09
CA LEU A 120 -1.81 6.54 -8.46
C LEU A 120 -0.52 7.02 -9.11
N ASN A 121 -0.40 8.33 -9.27
CA ASN A 121 0.81 8.96 -9.79
C ASN A 121 1.18 10.18 -8.92
N ARG A 122 2.47 10.33 -8.63
CA ARG A 122 3.01 11.51 -7.94
C ARG A 122 4.25 11.99 -8.66
N ASN A 123 4.29 13.29 -8.93
CA ASN A 123 5.41 14.00 -9.51
C ASN A 123 5.98 15.04 -8.53
N SER A 124 7.23 15.40 -8.74
CA SER A 124 7.95 16.46 -8.07
C SER A 124 8.79 17.20 -9.10
N SER A 125 8.46 18.48 -9.31
CA SER A 125 9.18 19.41 -10.20
C SER A 125 10.36 20.12 -9.52
N GLY A 126 10.61 19.82 -8.25
CA GLY A 126 11.55 20.59 -7.43
C GLY A 126 10.95 21.89 -6.93
N GLY A 127 11.56 22.42 -5.86
CA GLY A 127 11.30 23.76 -5.32
C GLY A 127 12.62 24.49 -5.11
N ILE A 128 12.57 25.71 -4.57
CA ILE A 128 13.76 26.49 -4.23
C ILE A 128 14.68 25.64 -3.32
N GLY A 129 15.88 25.28 -3.79
CA GLY A 129 16.82 24.39 -3.10
C GLY A 129 16.74 22.88 -3.43
N ALA A 130 15.91 22.47 -4.41
CA ALA A 130 15.83 21.07 -4.84
C ALA A 130 17.04 20.58 -5.68
N GLY A 131 17.93 21.49 -6.08
CA GLY A 131 19.18 21.16 -6.76
C GLY A 131 20.22 20.43 -5.90
N PHE A 132 20.05 20.45 -4.57
CA PHE A 132 20.98 19.83 -3.61
C PHE A 132 20.58 18.41 -3.18
N LYS A 133 19.54 17.82 -3.77
CA LYS A 133 18.97 16.53 -3.33
C LYS A 133 19.07 15.49 -4.43
N GLY A 134 19.52 14.29 -4.05
CA GLY A 134 19.69 13.17 -4.97
C GLY A 134 18.36 12.70 -5.56
N SER A 135 18.42 11.99 -6.68
CA SER A 135 17.24 11.46 -7.37
C SER A 135 16.40 10.53 -6.50
N CYS A 136 17.05 9.64 -5.74
CA CYS A 136 16.38 8.72 -4.84
C CYS A 136 15.68 9.42 -3.66
N ASP A 137 16.18 10.56 -3.18
CA ASP A 137 15.51 11.33 -2.12
C ASP A 137 14.17 11.91 -2.60
N VAL A 138 14.16 12.43 -3.83
CA VAL A 138 12.96 13.02 -4.43
C VAL A 138 11.95 11.93 -4.78
N LEU A 139 12.39 10.81 -5.34
CA LEU A 139 11.53 9.65 -5.57
C LEU A 139 11.01 9.06 -4.26
N GLY A 140 11.81 9.07 -3.19
CA GLY A 140 11.39 8.69 -1.84
C GLY A 140 10.26 9.58 -1.29
N ARG A 141 10.26 10.88 -1.58
CA ARG A 141 9.13 11.77 -1.24
C ARG A 141 7.88 11.47 -2.05
N CYS A 142 8.02 11.22 -3.34
CA CYS A 142 6.90 10.80 -4.18
C CYS A 142 6.29 9.51 -3.63
N THR A 143 7.14 8.54 -3.27
CA THR A 143 6.76 7.27 -2.64
C THR A 143 6.05 7.46 -1.31
N LYS A 144 6.52 8.37 -0.46
CA LYS A 144 5.84 8.73 0.81
C LYS A 144 4.45 9.32 0.55
N ALA A 145 4.32 10.20 -0.43
CA ALA A 145 3.03 10.78 -0.81
C ALA A 145 2.08 9.71 -1.37
N LEU A 146 2.58 8.79 -2.19
CA LEU A 146 1.83 7.64 -2.68
C LEU A 146 1.36 6.73 -1.54
N GLY A 147 2.21 6.41 -0.56
CA GLY A 147 1.80 5.64 0.63
C GLY A 147 0.68 6.32 1.42
N LYS A 148 0.68 7.65 1.51
CA LYS A 148 -0.45 8.41 2.09
C LYS A 148 -1.71 8.28 1.25
N ASP A 149 -1.60 8.32 -0.07
CA ASP A 149 -2.75 8.18 -0.97
C ASP A 149 -3.32 6.78 -0.97
N VAL A 150 -2.50 5.73 -0.84
CA VAL A 150 -2.95 4.35 -0.61
C VAL A 150 -3.93 4.31 0.56
N GLY A 151 -3.57 4.88 1.71
CA GLY A 151 -4.47 4.92 2.88
C GLY A 151 -5.78 5.67 2.64
N LYS A 152 -5.77 6.71 1.78
CA LYS A 152 -7.01 7.42 1.39
C LYS A 152 -7.88 6.56 0.47
N ILE A 153 -7.27 5.85 -0.48
CA ILE A 153 -7.99 4.93 -1.38
C ILE A 153 -8.61 3.78 -0.59
N LEU A 154 -7.91 3.20 0.37
CA LEU A 154 -8.50 2.20 1.28
C LEU A 154 -9.70 2.78 2.04
N THR A 155 -9.58 4.00 2.55
CA THR A 155 -10.72 4.68 3.21
C THR A 155 -11.90 4.87 2.26
N LYS A 156 -11.65 5.20 0.99
CA LYS A 156 -12.68 5.31 -0.05
C LYS A 156 -13.35 3.96 -0.32
N TRP A 157 -12.57 2.90 -0.49
CA TRP A 157 -13.08 1.54 -0.70
C TRP A 157 -13.89 1.02 0.49
N ARG A 158 -13.49 1.34 1.73
CA ARG A 158 -14.28 1.05 2.94
C ARG A 158 -15.66 1.70 2.88
N LYS A 159 -15.73 2.99 2.50
CA LYS A 159 -17.02 3.70 2.34
C LYS A 159 -17.90 3.12 1.22
N GLN A 160 -17.29 2.45 0.24
CA GLN A 160 -17.98 1.77 -0.86
C GLN A 160 -18.40 0.33 -0.52
N GLY A 161 -18.12 -0.15 0.71
CA GLY A 161 -18.44 -1.52 1.13
C GLY A 161 -17.50 -2.60 0.56
N LEU A 162 -16.40 -2.20 -0.08
CA LEU A 162 -15.40 -3.12 -0.64
C LEU A 162 -14.40 -3.62 0.42
N LEU A 163 -14.28 -2.87 1.52
CA LEU A 163 -13.55 -3.23 2.74
C LEU A 163 -14.50 -3.11 3.92
N LYS A 164 -14.42 -4.05 4.87
CA LYS A 164 -15.23 -4.07 6.08
C LYS A 164 -14.34 -3.84 7.29
#